data_AF-A0A7V1FVD2-F1
#
_entry.id   AF-A0A7V1FVD2-F1
#
_cell.length_a   1.000
_cell.length_b   1.000
_cell.length_c   1.000
_cell.angle_alpha   90.00
_cell.angle_beta   90.00
_cell.angle_gamma   90.00
#
_symmetry.space_group_name_H-M   'P 1'
#
loop_
_entity.id
_entity.type
_entity.pdbx_description
1 polymer ?
#
loop_
_entity_poly.entity_id
_entity_poly.type
_entity_poly.pdbx_seq_one_letter_code
_entity_poly.pdbx_strand_id
1 'polypeptide(L)'
;MDLLVAPVIWFCIVPTVIMDLSATIYQLICFPVYNIPKVRRDDYIVIDRHALAYLNALEKFNCVYCGYVNGLIAYIQEIVARTEQYFCPIKHASAVGDIHSRYKNFLEYGDAEGYKKNMDKIRRDFEDLQ
;
A
#
# COMPACT_ATOMS: atom_id res chain seq x y z
N MET A 1 25.74 -9.53 -3.31
CA MET A 1 24.85 -9.88 -4.43
C MET A 1 25.71 -10.63 -5.42
N ASP A 2 25.45 -11.90 -5.66
CA ASP A 2 26.22 -12.63 -6.67
C ASP A 2 25.85 -12.09 -8.05
N LEU A 3 26.86 -11.83 -8.89
CA LEU A 3 26.67 -11.35 -10.26
C LEU A 3 25.69 -12.22 -11.07
N LEU A 4 25.55 -13.48 -10.67
CA LEU A 4 24.68 -14.49 -11.25
C LEU A 4 23.18 -14.17 -11.10
N VAL A 5 22.76 -13.56 -9.99
CA VAL A 5 21.34 -13.23 -9.73
C VAL A 5 20.99 -11.77 -9.99
N ALA A 6 21.99 -10.92 -10.19
CA ALA A 6 21.80 -9.51 -10.49
C ALA A 6 20.83 -9.27 -11.67
N PRO A 7 20.89 -10.01 -12.81
CA PRO A 7 19.98 -9.78 -13.94
C PRO A 7 18.50 -9.96 -13.58
N VAL A 8 18.18 -10.90 -12.68
CA VAL A 8 16.80 -11.15 -12.24
C VAL A 8 16.29 -9.98 -11.39
N ILE A 9 17.14 -9.43 -10.52
CA ILE A 9 16.77 -8.29 -9.68
C ILE A 9 16.59 -7.03 -10.55
N TRP A 10 17.47 -6.82 -11.54
CA TRP A 10 17.31 -5.76 -12.54
C TRP A 10 16.00 -5.89 -13.32
N PHE A 11 15.60 -7.11 -13.67
CA PHE A 11 14.31 -7.36 -14.29
C PHE A 11 13.14 -6.96 -13.37
N CYS A 12 13.21 -7.26 -12.07
CA CYS A 12 12.17 -6.89 -11.10
C CYS A 12 12.04 -5.37 -10.85
N ILE A 13 13.07 -4.57 -11.14
CA ILE A 13 12.97 -3.09 -11.02
C ILE A 13 11.93 -2.55 -12.01
N VAL A 14 11.85 -3.11 -13.22
CA VAL A 14 10.89 -2.65 -14.25
C VAL A 14 9.43 -2.74 -13.78
N PRO A 15 8.90 -3.90 -13.35
CA PRO A 15 7.53 -3.99 -12.85
C PRO A 15 7.32 -3.20 -11.55
N THR A 16 8.34 -3.08 -10.67
CA THR A 16 8.25 -2.20 -9.49
C THR A 16 7.99 -0.75 -9.88
N VAL A 17 8.75 -0.20 -10.84
CA VAL A 17 8.58 1.19 -11.30
C VAL A 17 7.23 1.37 -11.98
N ILE A 18 6.79 0.41 -12.81
CA ILE A 18 5.46 0.47 -13.45
C ILE A 18 4.37 0.51 -12.38
N MET A 19 4.43 -0.39 -11.40
CA MET A 19 3.44 -0.47 -10.33
C MET A 19 3.38 0.83 -9.51
N ASP A 20 4.53 1.41 -9.21
CA ASP A 20 4.65 2.68 -8.49
C ASP A 20 4.02 3.85 -9.25
N LEU A 21 4.36 3.99 -10.54
CA LEU A 21 3.78 5.01 -11.41
C LEU A 21 2.26 4.80 -11.55
N SER A 22 1.82 3.57 -11.77
CA SER A 22 0.39 3.24 -11.87
C SER A 22 -0.36 3.61 -10.58
N ALA A 23 0.16 3.25 -9.40
CA ALA A 23 -0.45 3.59 -8.12
C ALA A 23 -0.49 5.10 -7.88
N THR A 24 0.59 5.81 -8.25
CA THR A 24 0.67 7.27 -8.14
C THR A 24 -0.35 7.95 -9.04
N ILE A 25 -0.48 7.53 -10.30
CA ILE A 25 -1.47 8.05 -11.26
C ILE A 25 -2.89 7.74 -10.78
N TYR A 26 -3.13 6.50 -10.35
CA TYR A 26 -4.42 6.05 -9.83
C TYR A 26 -4.89 6.93 -8.67
N GLN A 27 -4.05 7.11 -7.65
CA GLN A 27 -4.38 7.96 -6.52
C GLN A 27 -4.57 9.43 -6.96
N LEU A 28 -3.70 9.95 -7.84
CA LEU A 28 -3.78 11.34 -8.27
C LEU A 28 -5.11 11.66 -8.98
N ILE A 29 -5.64 10.71 -9.76
CA ILE A 29 -6.88 10.87 -10.52
C ILE A 29 -8.10 10.47 -9.71
N CYS A 30 -8.13 9.26 -9.15
CA CYS A 30 -9.34 8.69 -8.54
C CYS A 30 -9.64 9.30 -7.17
N PHE A 31 -8.63 9.59 -6.35
CA PHE A 31 -8.88 10.00 -4.96
C PHE A 31 -9.58 11.36 -4.87
N PRO A 32 -9.20 12.40 -5.66
CA PRO A 32 -9.95 13.64 -5.69
C PRO A 32 -11.39 13.47 -6.19
N VAL A 33 -11.63 12.59 -7.17
CA VAL A 33 -12.97 12.32 -7.71
C VAL A 33 -13.89 11.72 -6.65
N TYR A 34 -13.37 10.83 -5.80
CA TYR A 34 -14.13 10.15 -4.75
C TYR A 34 -14.02 10.80 -3.37
N ASN A 35 -13.30 11.92 -3.24
CA ASN A 35 -12.96 12.57 -1.96
C ASN A 35 -12.27 11.64 -0.95
N ILE A 36 -11.41 10.75 -1.44
CA ILE A 36 -10.57 9.88 -0.59
C ILE A 36 -9.28 10.65 -0.23
N PRO A 37 -8.82 10.65 1.03
CA PRO A 37 -7.57 11.30 1.39
C PRO A 37 -6.37 10.57 0.79
N LYS A 38 -5.44 11.33 0.20
CA LYS A 38 -4.22 10.79 -0.40
C LYS A 38 -3.31 10.15 0.65
N VAL A 39 -2.74 9.00 0.31
CA VAL A 39 -1.68 8.35 1.06
C VAL A 39 -0.39 9.14 0.85
N ARG A 40 0.29 9.46 1.95
CA ARG A 40 1.59 10.13 1.92
C ARG A 40 2.67 9.09 1.75
N ARG A 41 3.51 9.28 0.73
CA ARG A 41 4.57 8.33 0.39
C ARG A 41 5.64 8.19 1.47
N ASP A 42 5.99 9.32 2.09
CA ASP A 42 7.08 9.40 3.08
C ASP A 42 6.78 8.62 4.37
N ASP A 43 5.51 8.31 4.64
CA ASP A 43 5.09 7.49 5.78
C ASP A 43 5.45 6.01 5.59
N TYR A 44 5.75 5.58 4.36
CA TYR A 44 5.97 4.18 3.99
C TYR A 44 7.37 3.89 3.44
N ILE A 45 7.91 4.79 2.60
CA ILE A 45 9.20 4.58 1.93
C ILE A 45 10.29 5.33 2.69
N VAL A 46 10.97 4.63 3.59
CA VAL A 46 12.09 5.17 4.38
C VAL A 46 13.39 4.49 3.96
N ILE A 47 14.37 5.30 3.55
CA ILE A 47 15.69 4.82 3.09
C ILE A 47 16.79 5.57 3.84
N ASP A 48 17.11 5.10 5.04
CA ASP A 48 18.11 5.70 5.94
C ASP A 48 19.37 4.82 6.11
N ARG A 49 19.19 3.50 6.10
CA ARG A 49 20.26 2.50 6.31
C ARG A 49 21.40 2.57 5.29
N HIS A 50 21.18 3.16 4.12
CA HIS A 50 22.25 3.38 3.15
C HIS A 50 23.36 4.31 3.67
N ALA A 51 23.07 5.12 4.71
CA ALA A 51 24.02 6.01 5.37
C ALA A 51 24.97 5.28 6.33
N LEU A 52 24.73 4.00 6.65
CA LEU A 52 25.55 3.23 7.58
C LEU A 52 26.97 3.05 7.02
N ALA A 53 27.97 3.48 7.80
CA ALA A 53 29.37 3.54 7.38
C ALA A 53 30.02 2.16 7.17
N TYR A 54 29.51 1.13 7.85
CA TYR A 54 30.05 -0.22 7.80
C TYR A 54 29.53 -1.06 6.62
N LEU A 55 28.59 -0.54 5.82
CA LEU A 55 28.08 -1.23 4.63
C LEU A 55 28.93 -0.87 3.41
N ASN A 56 29.27 -1.88 2.61
CA ASN A 56 29.90 -1.65 1.30
C ASN A 56 28.89 -1.14 0.27
N ALA A 57 29.36 -0.67 -0.89
CA ALA A 57 28.50 -0.08 -1.93
C ALA A 57 27.39 -1.03 -2.41
N LEU A 58 27.69 -2.32 -2.53
CA LEU A 58 26.73 -3.33 -2.98
C LEU A 58 25.67 -3.61 -1.92
N GLU A 59 26.06 -3.68 -0.65
CA GLU A 59 25.15 -3.82 0.49
C GLU A 59 24.22 -2.62 0.62
N LYS A 60 24.76 -1.40 0.44
CA LYS A 60 23.95 -0.18 0.41
C LYS A 60 22.92 -0.22 -0.71
N PHE A 61 23.32 -0.62 -1.92
CA PHE A 61 22.39 -0.76 -3.05
C PHE A 61 21.28 -1.77 -2.74
N ASN A 62 21.61 -2.95 -2.20
CA ASN A 62 20.61 -3.95 -1.83
C ASN A 62 19.68 -3.44 -0.72
N CYS A 63 20.23 -2.71 0.26
CA CYS A 63 19.46 -2.13 1.33
C CYS A 63 18.45 -1.09 0.82
N VAL A 64 18.87 -0.24 -0.13
CA VAL A 64 17.99 0.72 -0.81
C VAL A 64 16.90 -0.01 -1.57
N TYR A 65 17.26 -1.04 -2.35
CA TYR A 65 16.30 -1.83 -3.13
C TYR A 65 15.24 -2.47 -2.24
N CYS A 66 15.66 -3.22 -1.22
CA CYS A 66 14.73 -3.90 -0.31
C CYS A 66 13.89 -2.90 0.49
N GLY A 67 14.49 -1.81 0.98
CA GLY A 67 13.76 -0.76 1.71
C GLY A 67 12.70 -0.10 0.83
N TYR A 68 13.05 0.24 -0.40
CA TYR A 68 12.12 0.85 -1.35
C TYR A 68 10.97 -0.08 -1.72
N VAL A 69 11.26 -1.32 -2.12
CA VAL A 69 10.23 -2.25 -2.61
C VAL A 69 9.26 -2.64 -1.49
N ASN A 70 9.74 -2.92 -0.27
CA ASN A 70 8.85 -3.21 0.86
C ASN A 70 8.00 -1.98 1.23
N GLY A 71 8.60 -0.79 1.27
CA GLY A 71 7.87 0.46 1.51
C GLY A 71 6.82 0.74 0.43
N LEU A 72 7.15 0.46 -0.84
CA LEU A 72 6.23 0.62 -1.96
C LEU A 72 5.04 -0.33 -1.86
N ILE A 73 5.26 -1.60 -1.51
CA ILE A 73 4.17 -2.57 -1.34
C ILE A 73 3.22 -2.10 -0.23
N ALA A 74 3.75 -1.65 0.91
CA ALA A 74 2.94 -1.15 2.02
C ALA A 74 2.18 0.14 1.63
N TYR A 75 2.83 1.07 0.91
CA TYR A 75 2.21 2.27 0.36
C TYR A 75 1.03 1.94 -0.57
N ILE A 76 1.22 0.98 -1.47
CA ILE A 76 0.17 0.53 -2.40
C ILE A 76 -0.96 -0.18 -1.65
N GLN A 77 -0.63 -1.04 -0.67
CA GLN A 77 -1.63 -1.70 0.16
C GLN A 77 -2.53 -0.67 0.86
N GLU A 78 -1.97 0.42 1.37
CA GLU A 78 -2.76 1.51 1.96
C GLU A 78 -3.64 2.22 0.92
N ILE A 79 -3.12 2.51 -0.29
CA ILE A 79 -3.93 3.09 -1.37
C ILE A 79 -5.15 2.20 -1.64
N VAL A 80 -4.91 0.90 -1.81
CA VAL A 80 -5.97 -0.08 -2.08
C VAL A 80 -6.91 -0.22 -0.88
N ALA A 81 -6.41 -0.19 0.35
CA ALA A 81 -7.22 -0.27 1.56
C ALA A 81 -8.22 0.89 1.68
N ARG A 82 -7.81 2.12 1.33
CA ARG A 82 -8.71 3.29 1.30
C ARG A 82 -9.72 3.20 0.16
N THR A 83 -9.27 2.72 -1.00
CA THR A 83 -10.15 2.42 -2.14
C THR A 83 -11.20 1.36 -1.78
N GLU A 84 -10.78 0.29 -1.11
CA GLU A 84 -11.65 -0.81 -0.69
C GLU A 84 -12.67 -0.33 0.32
N GLN A 85 -12.27 0.52 1.29
CA GLN A 85 -13.23 1.13 2.19
C GLN A 85 -14.33 1.90 1.44
N TYR A 86 -13.96 2.63 0.39
CA TYR A 86 -14.92 3.39 -0.41
C TYR A 86 -15.84 2.49 -1.26
N PHE A 87 -15.34 1.41 -1.85
CA PHE A 87 -16.13 0.57 -2.75
C PHE A 87 -16.88 -0.55 -2.02
N CYS A 88 -16.18 -1.32 -1.18
CA CYS A 88 -16.66 -2.55 -0.58
C CYS A 88 -16.05 -2.80 0.82
N PRO A 89 -16.42 -2.02 1.86
CA PRO A 89 -15.97 -2.21 3.23
C PRO A 89 -16.68 -3.39 3.91
N ILE A 90 -16.50 -4.61 3.37
CA ILE A 90 -17.05 -5.86 3.92
C ILE A 90 -15.89 -6.82 4.14
N LYS A 91 -15.82 -7.42 5.33
CA LYS A 91 -14.80 -8.41 5.66
C LYS A 91 -14.97 -9.68 4.82
N HIS A 92 -13.86 -10.35 4.54
CA HIS A 92 -13.84 -11.67 3.95
C HIS A 92 -14.44 -12.72 4.89
N ALA A 93 -15.13 -13.71 4.32
CA ALA A 93 -15.59 -14.89 5.05
C ALA A 93 -14.44 -15.77 5.54
N SER A 94 -13.35 -15.79 4.78
CA SER A 94 -12.15 -16.56 5.07
C SER A 94 -11.14 -15.73 5.84
N ALA A 95 -10.35 -16.38 6.69
CA ALA A 95 -9.19 -15.75 7.31
C ALA A 95 -8.18 -15.31 6.25
N VAL A 96 -7.64 -14.10 6.42
CA VAL A 96 -6.60 -13.53 5.56
C VAL A 96 -5.31 -13.43 6.39
N GLY A 97 -4.17 -13.68 5.75
CA GLY A 97 -2.87 -13.72 6.42
C GLY A 97 -2.37 -12.36 6.94
N ASP A 98 -2.79 -11.28 6.31
CA ASP A 98 -2.50 -9.91 6.73
C ASP A 98 -3.75 -9.04 6.54
N ILE A 99 -3.98 -8.12 7.47
CA ILE A 99 -5.11 -7.18 7.42
C ILE A 99 -4.58 -5.76 7.34
N HIS A 100 -5.06 -5.00 6.36
CA HIS A 100 -4.65 -3.61 6.20
C HIS A 100 -5.32 -2.70 7.25
N SER A 101 -4.80 -1.48 7.39
CA SER A 101 -5.19 -0.48 8.39
C SER A 101 -6.71 -0.23 8.49
N ARG A 102 -7.39 -0.23 7.33
CA ARG A 102 -8.83 0.06 7.19
C ARG A 102 -9.76 -1.11 7.51
N TYR A 103 -9.27 -2.35 7.51
CA TYR A 103 -10.10 -3.56 7.56
C TYR A 103 -10.94 -3.67 8.85
N LYS A 104 -10.45 -3.10 9.95
CA LYS A 104 -11.16 -3.03 11.24
C LYS A 104 -12.48 -2.25 11.17
N ASN A 105 -12.60 -1.31 10.22
CA ASN A 105 -13.79 -0.46 10.05
C ASN A 105 -14.86 -1.13 9.17
N PHE A 106 -14.59 -2.31 8.62
CA PHE A 106 -15.46 -2.98 7.66
C PHE A 106 -16.59 -3.74 8.35
N LEU A 107 -17.69 -3.90 7.63
CA LEU A 107 -18.85 -4.68 8.07
C LEU A 107 -18.52 -6.17 8.07
N GLU A 108 -19.19 -6.91 8.96
CA GLU A 108 -19.04 -8.36 9.01
C GLU A 108 -19.58 -9.03 7.74
N TYR A 109 -18.95 -10.15 7.37
CA TYR A 109 -19.41 -10.94 6.24
C TYR A 109 -20.85 -11.42 6.46
N GLY A 110 -21.73 -11.16 5.50
CA GLY A 110 -23.14 -11.57 5.55
C GLY A 110 -24.08 -10.61 6.30
N ASP A 111 -23.58 -9.49 6.85
CA ASP A 111 -24.41 -8.49 7.55
C ASP A 111 -25.17 -7.58 6.56
N ALA A 112 -26.26 -8.09 6.00
CA ALA A 112 -27.10 -7.37 5.04
C ALA A 112 -27.81 -6.15 5.65
N GLU A 113 -28.16 -6.20 6.94
CA GLU A 113 -28.84 -5.10 7.63
C GLU A 113 -27.86 -3.96 7.92
N GLY A 114 -26.69 -4.28 8.48
CA GLY A 114 -25.61 -3.32 8.72
C GLY A 114 -25.11 -2.69 7.43
N TYR A 115 -25.05 -3.45 6.33
CA TYR A 115 -24.77 -2.91 4.99
C TYR A 115 -25.75 -1.81 4.60
N LYS A 116 -27.06 -2.10 4.59
CA LYS A 116 -28.05 -1.09 4.19
C LYS A 116 -28.05 0.15 5.09
N LYS A 117 -27.74 -0.02 6.37
CA LYS A 117 -27.80 1.06 7.36
C LYS A 117 -26.54 1.94 7.37
N ASN A 118 -25.36 1.34 7.23
CA ASN A 118 -24.09 2.00 7.56
C ASN A 118 -23.15 2.18 6.36
N MET A 119 -23.42 1.56 5.21
CA MET A 119 -22.50 1.55 4.07
C MET A 119 -22.05 2.95 3.65
N ASP A 120 -22.98 3.88 3.41
CA ASP A 120 -22.63 5.22 2.92
C ASP A 120 -21.81 6.03 3.93
N LYS A 121 -21.99 5.75 5.23
CA LYS A 121 -21.18 6.34 6.28
C LYS A 121 -19.75 5.79 6.22
N ILE A 122 -19.60 4.46 6.30
CA ILE A 122 -18.29 3.80 6.35
C ILE A 122 -17.46 4.15 5.10
N ARG A 123 -18.09 4.21 3.93
CA ARG A 123 -17.40 4.56 2.66
C ARG A 123 -16.68 5.89 2.67
N ARG A 124 -17.15 6.85 3.46
CA ARG A 124 -16.63 8.23 3.51
C ARG A 124 -15.92 8.56 4.82
N ASP A 125 -15.93 7.61 5.76
CA ASP A 125 -15.37 7.80 7.09
C ASP A 125 -13.84 7.69 7.08
N PHE A 126 -13.18 8.81 6.78
CA PHE A 126 -11.73 8.95 6.83
C PHE A 126 -11.28 9.99 7.86
N GLU A 127 -12.12 10.28 8.85
CA GLU A 127 -11.84 11.30 9.87
C GLU A 127 -10.59 10.95 10.71
N ASP A 128 -10.29 9.65 10.85
CA ASP A 128 -9.12 9.16 11.57
C ASP A 128 -7.78 9.36 10.83
N LEU A 129 -7.82 9.83 9.57
CA LEU A 129 -6.63 10.10 8.74
C LEU A 129 -6.27 11.58 8.65
N GLN A 130 -7.04 12.46 9.31
CA GLN A 130 -6.86 13.91 9.30
C GLN A 130 -5.88 14.39 10.39
#